data_AF-A0A068SEI4-F1
#
_entry.id   AF-A0A068SEI4-F1
#
_cell.length_a   1.000
_cell.length_b   1.000
_cell.length_c   1.000
_cell.angle_alpha   90.00
_cell.angle_beta   90.00
_cell.angle_gamma   90.00
#
_symmetry.space_group_name_H-M   'P 1'
#
loop_
_entity.id
_entity.type
_entity.pdbx_description
1 polymer ?
#
loop_
_entity_poly.entity_id
_entity_poly.type
_entity_poly.pdbx_seq_one_letter_code
_entity_poly.pdbx_strand_id
1 'polypeptide(L)'
;MGVHGLTGLLRRYAPSSLRTISASSLAHQSIAFDASCHLNKFVYGDEPHPCRHIYGFYSMARFCQLVGIKPIFVFDGSVRIKAKEYEHKRRERQRKKVLHSLSYEQERSQRLALWADVADSYRDISDAAAARILDELGDTLDELEETTSNIFEKRQQEQLQHSSDQVIEQHVKEDVAAEERIERKLALIARDLRTAMMTADDKERYTSTVRNLSKQEHQLMSSLIRERIHSAATVLRHVKDANIHMVGSLEKRSIRITQDMRDECVEFLRGIGFACLTIENHEAEAMCARLAKEGRSNATVTEDMDTAVFGDAPILRYFFARTRPILQVDPLVARHEMGLTRDQFIDLCILCGTDFSATIHGIGPIRAYDMIRRYESIEKVLENLSSKYVPDVNFDYMLAREVFTSLPPIPTDDASYNPAPVDDNTITKYTNHYDIDRQEVESRLETILFQQQQHHSIIPEESNVFGPDPFGTAKD
;
A
#
# COMPACT_ATOMS: atom_id res chain seq x y z
N MET A 1 9.54 -5.41 -1.31
CA MET A 1 9.45 -6.27 -0.12
C MET A 1 10.71 -7.14 -0.09
N GLY A 2 11.17 -7.48 1.11
CA GLY A 2 12.43 -8.18 1.34
C GLY A 2 13.67 -7.30 1.26
N VAL A 3 14.74 -7.83 0.67
CA VAL A 3 16.07 -7.21 0.62
C VAL A 3 16.07 -5.81 -0.01
N HIS A 4 16.38 -4.80 0.80
CA HIS A 4 16.37 -3.41 0.38
C HIS A 4 17.38 -3.13 -0.75
N GLY A 5 16.88 -2.65 -1.89
CA GLY A 5 17.72 -2.20 -3.02
C GLY A 5 18.48 -3.29 -3.77
N LEU A 6 18.21 -4.58 -3.50
CA LEU A 6 18.89 -5.70 -4.16
C LEU A 6 18.75 -5.67 -5.69
N THR A 7 17.55 -5.42 -6.22
CA THR A 7 17.34 -5.36 -7.69
C THR A 7 18.19 -4.28 -8.37
N GLY A 8 18.37 -3.12 -7.71
CA GLY A 8 19.25 -2.05 -8.22
C GLY A 8 20.73 -2.44 -8.15
N LEU A 9 21.12 -3.18 -7.11
CA LEU A 9 22.47 -3.71 -6.96
C LEU A 9 22.78 -4.76 -8.04
N LEU A 10 21.87 -5.71 -8.26
CA LEU A 10 21.99 -6.74 -9.30
C LEU A 10 22.12 -6.12 -10.69
N ARG A 11 21.32 -5.10 -11.01
CA ARG A 11 21.44 -4.38 -12.29
C ARG A 11 22.83 -3.82 -12.54
N ARG A 12 23.53 -3.41 -11.48
CA ARG A 12 24.85 -2.79 -11.57
C ARG A 12 26.00 -3.81 -11.61
N TYR A 13 25.91 -4.87 -10.80
CA TYR A 13 27.02 -5.80 -10.57
C TYR A 13 26.79 -7.21 -11.12
N ALA A 14 25.57 -7.56 -11.48
CA ALA A 14 25.19 -8.84 -12.07
C ALA A 14 24.04 -8.70 -13.10
N PRO A 15 24.22 -7.92 -14.17
CA PRO A 15 23.14 -7.65 -15.13
C PRO A 15 22.64 -8.93 -15.83
N SER A 16 23.48 -9.96 -16.00
CA SER A 16 23.07 -11.20 -16.68
C SER A 16 22.15 -12.07 -15.83
N SER A 17 22.07 -11.78 -14.53
CA SER A 17 21.14 -12.42 -13.59
C SER A 17 19.70 -11.93 -13.76
N LEU A 18 19.48 -10.86 -14.53
CA LEU A 18 18.17 -10.25 -14.77
C LEU A 18 17.79 -10.46 -16.24
N ARG A 19 16.72 -11.22 -16.49
CA ARG A 19 16.26 -11.54 -17.85
C ARG A 19 14.77 -11.37 -17.97
N THR A 20 14.32 -10.89 -19.13
CA THR A 20 12.90 -10.89 -19.46
C THR A 20 12.55 -12.18 -20.18
N ILE A 21 11.49 -12.85 -19.74
CA ILE A 21 11.01 -14.10 -20.35
C ILE A 21 9.54 -14.01 -20.72
N SER A 22 9.11 -14.84 -21.66
CA SER A 22 7.69 -15.01 -22.00
C SER A 22 7.04 -16.05 -21.10
N ALA A 23 5.73 -15.94 -20.87
CA ALA A 23 5.00 -16.99 -20.14
C ALA A 23 5.09 -18.35 -20.85
N SER A 24 5.12 -18.35 -22.19
CA SER A 24 5.21 -19.58 -22.99
C SER A 24 6.49 -20.39 -22.74
N SER A 25 7.60 -19.78 -22.34
CA SER A 25 8.84 -20.52 -22.03
C SER A 25 8.73 -21.37 -20.76
N LEU A 26 7.67 -21.16 -19.98
CA LEU A 26 7.39 -21.86 -18.73
C LEU A 26 6.41 -23.04 -18.91
N ALA A 27 5.95 -23.29 -20.13
CA ALA A 27 5.05 -24.39 -20.43
C ALA A 27 5.63 -25.73 -19.93
N HIS A 28 4.77 -26.53 -19.31
CA HIS A 28 5.07 -27.83 -18.70
C HIS A 28 6.02 -27.81 -17.49
N GLN A 29 6.52 -26.65 -17.08
CA GLN A 29 7.35 -26.53 -15.88
C GLN A 29 6.51 -26.58 -14.60
N SER A 30 7.11 -27.14 -13.54
CA SER A 30 6.55 -27.06 -12.19
C SER A 30 7.06 -25.79 -11.52
N ILE A 31 6.16 -24.92 -11.07
CA ILE A 31 6.52 -23.60 -10.53
C ILE A 31 5.93 -23.45 -9.14
N ALA A 32 6.76 -23.07 -8.17
CA ALA A 32 6.31 -22.75 -6.82
C ALA A 32 5.79 -21.31 -6.79
N PHE A 33 4.62 -21.09 -6.19
CA PHE A 33 4.02 -19.76 -6.03
C PHE A 33 4.03 -19.42 -4.55
N ASP A 34 4.66 -18.30 -4.20
CA ASP A 34 4.46 -17.67 -2.89
C ASP A 34 3.04 -17.09 -2.85
N ALA A 35 2.10 -17.91 -2.40
CA ALA A 35 0.69 -17.57 -2.38
C ALA A 35 0.40 -16.51 -1.29
N SER A 36 1.15 -16.51 -0.19
CA SER A 36 1.05 -15.47 0.84
C SER A 36 1.37 -14.07 0.31
N CYS A 37 2.45 -13.94 -0.46
CA CYS A 37 2.79 -12.67 -1.12
C CYS A 37 1.70 -12.25 -2.12
N HIS A 38 1.17 -13.18 -2.90
CA HIS A 38 0.10 -12.90 -3.86
C HIS A 38 -1.25 -12.59 -3.22
N LEU A 39 -1.58 -13.21 -2.09
CA LEU A 39 -2.80 -12.90 -1.32
C LEU A 39 -2.80 -11.43 -0.90
N ASN A 40 -1.67 -10.91 -0.40
CA ASN A 40 -1.53 -9.49 -0.12
C ASN A 40 -1.81 -8.63 -1.37
N LYS A 41 -1.21 -9.00 -2.51
CA LYS A 41 -1.40 -8.29 -3.77
C LYS A 41 -2.84 -8.28 -4.26
N PHE A 42 -3.58 -9.37 -4.09
CA PHE A 42 -4.97 -9.47 -4.50
C PHE A 42 -5.91 -8.67 -3.59
N VAL A 43 -5.74 -8.76 -2.27
CA VAL A 43 -6.60 -8.06 -1.30
C VAL A 43 -6.45 -6.54 -1.43
N TYR A 44 -5.20 -6.07 -1.51
CA TYR A 44 -4.90 -4.64 -1.62
C TYR A 44 -4.92 -4.12 -3.06
N GLY A 45 -5.16 -4.99 -4.04
CA GLY A 45 -5.26 -4.63 -5.45
C GLY A 45 -6.54 -3.88 -5.81
N ASP A 46 -6.54 -3.34 -7.03
CA ASP A 46 -7.64 -2.54 -7.59
C ASP A 46 -8.73 -3.36 -8.29
N GLU A 47 -8.74 -4.68 -8.08
CA GLU A 47 -9.71 -5.57 -8.72
C GLU A 47 -11.14 -5.26 -8.22
N PRO A 48 -12.10 -4.93 -9.11
CA PRO A 48 -13.47 -4.56 -8.75
C PRO A 48 -14.34 -5.79 -8.42
N HIS A 49 -13.84 -6.71 -7.61
CA HIS A 49 -14.57 -7.89 -7.13
C HIS A 49 -14.68 -7.84 -5.59
N PRO A 50 -15.80 -8.24 -4.98
CA PRO A 50 -15.92 -8.26 -3.52
C PRO A 50 -14.94 -9.25 -2.87
N CYS A 51 -14.80 -10.46 -3.44
CA CYS A 51 -13.86 -11.49 -3.01
C CYS A 51 -12.58 -11.45 -3.85
N ARG A 52 -11.79 -10.36 -3.75
CA ARG A 52 -10.60 -10.14 -4.61
C ARG A 52 -9.55 -11.24 -4.49
N HIS A 53 -9.36 -11.78 -3.29
CA HIS A 53 -8.42 -12.86 -3.02
C HIS A 53 -8.74 -14.11 -3.83
N ILE A 54 -9.99 -14.58 -3.78
CA ILE A 54 -10.44 -15.76 -4.53
C ILE A 54 -10.42 -15.50 -6.03
N TYR A 55 -10.94 -14.35 -6.48
CA TYR A 55 -10.91 -13.97 -7.90
C TYR A 55 -9.48 -13.92 -8.45
N GLY A 56 -8.55 -13.34 -7.68
CA GLY A 56 -7.13 -13.25 -8.04
C GLY A 56 -6.48 -14.62 -8.14
N PHE A 57 -6.72 -15.53 -7.18
CA PHE A 57 -6.22 -16.89 -7.23
C PHE A 57 -6.84 -17.71 -8.37
N TYR A 58 -8.14 -17.56 -8.63
CA TYR A 58 -8.79 -18.19 -9.78
C TYR A 58 -8.16 -17.75 -11.09
N SER A 59 -8.00 -16.43 -11.27
CA SER A 59 -7.36 -15.85 -12.45
C SER A 59 -5.93 -16.37 -12.61
N MET A 60 -5.15 -16.41 -11.51
CA MET A 60 -3.80 -16.99 -11.47
C MET A 60 -3.78 -18.46 -11.91
N ALA A 61 -4.67 -19.25 -11.36
CA ALA A 61 -4.71 -20.68 -11.61
C ALA A 61 -5.14 -20.98 -13.06
N ARG A 62 -6.11 -20.22 -13.60
CA ARG A 62 -6.52 -20.29 -15.01
C ARG A 62 -5.40 -19.86 -15.96
N PHE A 63 -4.66 -18.80 -15.64
CA PHE A 63 -3.48 -18.41 -16.43
C PHE A 63 -2.44 -19.53 -16.49
N CYS A 64 -2.13 -20.17 -15.36
CA CYS A 64 -1.22 -21.31 -15.34
C CYS A 64 -1.73 -22.46 -16.23
N GLN A 65 -3.04 -22.77 -16.19
CA GLN A 65 -3.64 -23.79 -17.04
C GLN A 65 -3.53 -23.45 -18.54
N LEU A 66 -3.84 -22.21 -18.93
CA LEU A 66 -3.76 -21.76 -20.33
C LEU A 66 -2.33 -21.83 -20.88
N VAL A 67 -1.34 -21.54 -20.05
CA VAL A 67 0.09 -21.61 -20.43
C VAL A 67 0.64 -23.04 -20.32
N GLY A 68 -0.03 -23.93 -19.60
CA GLY A 68 0.42 -25.30 -19.33
C GLY A 68 1.45 -25.42 -18.19
N ILE A 69 1.48 -24.45 -17.28
CA ILE A 69 2.30 -24.46 -16.06
C ILE A 69 1.66 -25.36 -15.01
N LYS A 70 2.47 -26.09 -14.24
CA LYS A 70 2.03 -26.87 -13.08
C LYS A 70 2.33 -26.09 -11.78
N PRO A 71 1.37 -25.33 -11.23
CA PRO A 71 1.63 -24.50 -10.06
C PRO A 71 1.59 -25.33 -8.76
N ILE A 72 2.47 -24.99 -7.83
CA ILE A 72 2.42 -25.43 -6.42
C ILE A 72 2.27 -24.18 -5.57
N PHE A 73 1.09 -23.96 -5.01
CA PHE A 73 0.82 -22.79 -4.17
C PHE A 73 1.31 -23.03 -2.74
N VAL A 74 2.07 -22.09 -2.20
CA VAL A 74 2.64 -22.19 -0.85
C VAL A 74 2.15 -21.02 -0.01
N PHE A 75 1.51 -21.32 1.12
CA PHE A 75 0.95 -20.37 2.06
C PHE A 75 1.70 -20.39 3.39
N ASP A 76 1.84 -19.22 4.02
CA ASP A 76 2.27 -19.16 5.41
C ASP A 76 1.20 -19.76 6.32
N GLY A 77 1.68 -20.48 7.33
CA GLY A 77 0.86 -21.00 8.41
C GLY A 77 0.42 -19.95 9.42
N SER A 78 -0.20 -20.46 10.47
CA SER A 78 -0.74 -19.68 11.58
C SER A 78 0.36 -19.21 12.55
N VAL A 79 1.44 -19.99 12.69
CA VAL A 79 2.54 -19.75 13.62
C VAL A 79 3.64 -18.95 12.94
N ARG A 80 3.93 -17.78 13.52
CA ARG A 80 4.94 -16.82 13.01
C ARG A 80 6.33 -17.14 13.55
N ILE A 81 7.34 -16.85 12.74
CA ILE A 81 8.75 -16.93 13.14
C ILE A 81 9.05 -15.79 14.13
N LYS A 82 9.76 -16.10 15.23
CA LYS A 82 10.18 -15.10 16.22
C LYS A 82 11.00 -13.97 15.60
N ALA A 83 11.82 -14.26 14.59
CA ALA A 83 12.65 -13.28 13.89
C ALA A 83 11.84 -12.12 13.27
N LYS A 84 10.57 -12.32 12.89
CA LYS A 84 9.71 -11.27 12.34
C LYS A 84 8.93 -10.49 13.41
N GLU A 85 9.12 -10.73 14.70
CA GLU A 85 8.35 -10.04 15.76
C GLU A 85 8.50 -8.51 15.69
N TYR A 86 9.72 -8.02 15.44
CA TYR A 86 9.96 -6.59 15.29
C TYR A 86 9.25 -6.01 14.07
N GLU A 87 9.35 -6.70 12.93
CA GLU A 87 8.67 -6.31 11.69
C GLU A 87 7.15 -6.31 11.84
N HIS A 88 6.60 -7.30 12.54
CA HIS A 88 5.18 -7.38 12.85
C HIS A 88 4.72 -6.21 13.73
N LYS A 89 5.46 -5.88 14.79
CA LYS A 89 5.17 -4.71 15.64
C LYS A 89 5.21 -3.41 14.83
N ARG A 90 6.17 -3.29 13.89
CA ARG A 90 6.27 -2.14 12.97
C ARG A 90 5.03 -2.04 12.08
N ARG A 91 4.64 -3.13 11.42
CA ARG A 91 3.44 -3.19 10.55
C ARG A 91 2.15 -2.92 11.35
N GLU A 92 2.04 -3.42 12.58
CA GLU A 92 0.88 -3.17 13.44
C GLU A 92 0.76 -1.69 13.81
N ARG A 93 1.87 -1.04 14.18
CA ARG A 93 1.91 0.41 14.44
C ARG A 93 1.49 1.22 13.21
N GLN A 94 2.00 0.86 12.03
CA GLN A 94 1.64 1.52 10.78
C GLN A 94 0.15 1.34 10.47
N ARG A 95 -0.41 0.15 10.73
CA ARG A 95 -1.83 -0.12 10.55
C ARG A 95 -2.71 0.69 11.51
N LYS A 96 -2.31 0.84 12.78
CA LYS A 96 -3.02 1.72 13.73
C LYS A 96 -3.08 3.16 13.20
N LYS A 97 -1.97 3.67 12.64
CA LYS A 97 -1.94 5.00 11.99
C LYS A 97 -2.86 5.09 10.78
N VAL A 98 -2.92 4.04 9.94
CA VAL A 98 -3.86 3.97 8.81
C VAL A 98 -5.32 4.01 9.30
N LEU A 99 -5.66 3.24 10.33
CA LEU A 99 -7.02 3.22 10.91
C LEU A 99 -7.41 4.58 11.49
N HIS A 100 -6.49 5.23 12.23
CA HIS A 100 -6.74 6.58 12.74
C HIS A 100 -6.90 7.60 11.62
N SER A 101 -6.04 7.53 10.59
CA SER A 101 -6.15 8.41 9.42
C SER A 101 -7.45 8.18 8.65
N LEU A 102 -7.93 6.92 8.58
CA LEU A 102 -9.21 6.60 7.94
C LEU A 102 -10.38 7.23 8.70
N SER A 103 -10.44 7.04 10.02
CA SER A 103 -11.47 7.67 10.87
C SER A 103 -11.47 9.19 10.69
N TYR A 104 -10.28 9.79 10.68
CA TYR A 104 -10.11 11.23 10.51
C TYR A 104 -10.62 11.72 9.14
N GLU A 105 -10.26 11.02 8.07
CA GLU A 105 -10.71 11.40 6.72
C GLU A 105 -12.22 11.16 6.52
N GLN A 106 -12.83 10.20 7.23
CA GLN A 106 -14.28 10.01 7.24
C GLN A 106 -15.00 11.14 7.99
N GLU A 107 -14.49 11.58 9.13
CA GLU A 107 -14.99 12.78 9.85
C GLU A 107 -14.86 14.03 8.98
N ARG A 108 -13.74 14.15 8.26
CA ARG A 108 -13.51 15.20 7.27
C ARG A 108 -14.52 15.13 6.12
N SER A 109 -14.87 13.95 5.61
CA SER A 109 -15.91 13.80 4.57
C SER A 109 -17.25 14.39 5.03
N GLN A 110 -17.64 14.13 6.29
CA GLN A 110 -18.88 14.65 6.87
C GLN A 110 -18.83 16.18 6.99
N ARG A 111 -17.71 16.72 7.48
CA ARG A 111 -17.49 18.16 7.59
C ARG A 111 -17.52 18.85 6.22
N LEU A 112 -16.85 18.30 5.21
CA LEU A 112 -16.85 18.82 3.84
C LEU A 112 -18.24 18.77 3.20
N ALA A 113 -19.06 17.77 3.53
CA ALA A 113 -20.45 17.71 3.08
C ALA A 113 -21.28 18.85 3.67
N LEU A 114 -21.19 19.08 4.99
CA LEU A 114 -21.84 20.22 5.66
C LEU A 114 -21.36 21.56 5.12
N TRP A 115 -20.07 21.66 4.82
CA TRP A 115 -19.45 22.86 4.28
C TRP A 115 -19.91 23.15 2.84
N ALA A 116 -20.02 22.12 2.01
CA ALA A 116 -20.54 22.25 0.65
C ALA A 116 -21.98 22.78 0.62
N ASP A 117 -22.83 22.41 1.60
CA ASP A 117 -24.22 22.89 1.69
C ASP A 117 -24.36 24.41 1.85
N VAL A 118 -23.33 25.06 2.40
CA VAL A 118 -23.33 26.50 2.71
C VAL A 118 -22.30 27.29 1.90
N ALA A 119 -21.64 26.63 0.95
CA ALA A 119 -20.52 27.18 0.20
C ALA A 119 -20.90 28.39 -0.67
N ASP A 120 -22.14 28.47 -1.15
CA ASP A 120 -22.60 29.60 -1.97
C ASP A 120 -23.05 30.80 -1.12
N SER A 121 -23.24 30.58 0.18
CA SER A 121 -23.81 31.55 1.12
C SER A 121 -22.76 32.40 1.86
N TYR A 122 -21.47 32.24 1.53
CA TYR A 122 -20.39 33.03 2.13
C TYR A 122 -20.50 34.54 1.91
N ARG A 123 -21.26 34.97 0.90
CA ARG A 123 -21.51 36.39 0.61
C ARG A 123 -22.61 36.98 1.49
N ASP A 124 -23.49 36.13 2.00
CA ASP A 124 -24.71 36.53 2.68
C ASP A 124 -24.51 36.64 4.20
N ILE A 125 -23.33 36.25 4.71
CA ILE A 125 -23.00 36.38 6.14
C ILE A 125 -22.58 37.81 6.49
N SER A 126 -23.14 38.33 7.59
CA SER A 126 -22.71 39.62 8.14
C SER A 126 -21.25 39.63 8.63
N ASP A 127 -20.62 40.81 8.66
CA ASP A 127 -19.25 41.00 9.19
C ASP A 127 -19.14 40.51 10.64
N ALA A 128 -20.19 40.72 11.45
CA ALA A 128 -20.24 40.28 12.83
C ALA A 128 -20.29 38.75 12.95
N ALA A 129 -21.02 38.07 12.05
CA ALA A 129 -21.05 36.62 11.97
C ALA A 129 -19.69 36.06 11.52
N ALA A 130 -19.07 36.66 10.51
CA ALA A 130 -17.75 36.29 10.02
C ALA A 130 -16.69 36.37 11.13
N ALA A 131 -16.69 37.44 11.94
CA ALA A 131 -15.79 37.60 13.07
C ALA A 131 -15.99 36.51 14.14
N ARG A 132 -17.24 36.18 14.49
CA ARG A 132 -17.55 35.09 15.44
C ARG A 132 -17.06 33.72 14.93
N ILE A 133 -17.26 33.44 13.65
CA ILE A 133 -16.84 32.15 13.05
C ILE A 133 -15.30 32.04 13.02
N LEU A 134 -14.57 33.12 12.73
CA LEU A 134 -13.12 33.14 12.78
C LEU A 134 -12.58 32.94 14.21
N ASP A 135 -13.24 33.52 15.22
CA ASP A 135 -12.91 33.30 16.63
C ASP A 135 -13.13 31.84 17.06
N GLU A 136 -14.24 31.22 16.65
CA GLU A 136 -14.51 29.79 16.87
C GLU A 136 -13.42 28.91 16.23
N LEU A 137 -12.93 29.30 15.05
CA LEU A 137 -11.83 28.65 14.34
C LEU A 137 -10.48 28.80 15.08
N GLY A 138 -10.37 29.76 16.00
CA GLY A 138 -9.15 30.08 16.74
C GLY A 138 -8.24 31.10 16.06
N ASP A 139 -8.73 31.77 15.01
CA ASP A 139 -8.08 32.91 14.39
C ASP A 139 -8.45 34.15 15.21
N THR A 140 -7.64 34.49 16.21
CA THR A 140 -7.78 35.76 16.91
C THR A 140 -7.61 36.90 15.90
N LEU A 141 -8.63 37.74 15.82
CA LEU A 141 -8.73 38.86 14.91
C LEU A 141 -7.97 40.06 15.47
N ASP A 142 -6.64 40.00 15.47
CA ASP A 142 -5.78 41.14 15.84
C ASP A 142 -5.82 42.32 14.82
N GLU A 143 -6.75 42.30 13.86
CA GLU A 143 -6.84 43.33 12.79
C GLU A 143 -8.25 43.92 12.55
N LEU A 144 -9.26 43.70 13.41
CA LEU A 144 -10.61 44.27 13.22
C LEU A 144 -11.05 45.36 14.22
N GLU A 145 -10.21 45.78 15.16
CA GLU A 145 -10.56 46.85 16.13
C GLU A 145 -10.67 48.25 15.49
N GLU A 146 -10.13 48.49 14.29
CA GLU A 146 -10.28 49.78 13.59
C GLU A 146 -11.61 49.91 12.82
N THR A 147 -12.24 48.81 12.43
CA THR A 147 -13.47 48.84 11.60
C THR A 147 -14.76 48.92 12.42
N THR A 148 -14.80 48.32 13.60
CA THR A 148 -15.99 48.32 14.48
C THR A 148 -16.28 49.70 15.06
N SER A 149 -15.25 50.51 15.30
CA SER A 149 -15.39 51.91 15.76
C SER A 149 -16.07 52.80 14.71
N ASN A 150 -15.86 52.55 13.42
CA ASN A 150 -16.46 53.35 12.32
C ASN A 150 -17.92 52.98 11.98
N ILE A 151 -18.36 51.77 12.33
CA ILE A 151 -19.73 51.29 12.01
C ILE A 151 -20.73 51.72 13.09
N PHE A 152 -20.28 51.86 14.34
CA PHE A 152 -21.14 52.25 15.46
C PHE A 152 -21.63 53.70 15.38
N GLU A 153 -20.81 54.60 14.81
CA GLU A 153 -21.19 56.00 14.57
C GLU A 153 -22.18 56.17 13.41
N LYS A 154 -22.11 55.30 12.39
CA LYS A 154 -22.98 55.38 11.20
C LYS A 154 -24.41 54.91 11.49
N ARG A 155 -24.60 53.98 12.44
CA ARG A 155 -25.92 53.41 12.78
C ARG A 155 -26.79 54.31 13.67
N GLN A 156 -26.24 55.33 14.33
CA GLN A 156 -27.07 56.29 15.10
C GLN A 156 -27.77 57.34 14.24
N GLN A 157 -27.39 57.50 12.96
CA GLN A 157 -27.96 58.55 12.08
C GLN A 157 -29.10 58.07 11.18
N GLU A 158 -29.34 56.76 11.02
CA GLU A 158 -30.35 56.25 10.07
C GLU A 158 -31.67 55.83 10.72
N GLN A 159 -31.87 56.09 12.02
CA GLN A 159 -33.20 55.99 12.64
C GLN A 159 -33.92 57.32 12.61
N LEU A 160 -34.55 57.65 11.47
CA LEU A 160 -35.72 58.51 11.35
C LEU A 160 -36.20 58.48 9.89
N GLN A 161 -37.03 57.50 9.52
CA GLN A 161 -38.36 57.75 8.94
C GLN A 161 -39.05 56.47 8.41
N HIS A 162 -40.25 56.31 8.94
CA HIS A 162 -41.49 55.81 8.34
C HIS A 162 -41.72 54.32 8.04
N SER A 163 -42.75 53.87 8.74
CA SER A 163 -43.62 52.70 8.60
C SER A 163 -44.34 52.60 7.25
N SER A 164 -44.44 51.39 6.69
CA SER A 164 -45.65 50.56 6.55
C SER A 164 -45.34 49.37 5.61
N ASP A 165 -45.57 48.14 6.06
CA ASP A 165 -46.35 47.11 5.34
C ASP A 165 -46.08 45.69 5.90
N GLN A 166 -47.14 45.09 6.44
CA GLN A 166 -47.16 43.77 7.09
C GLN A 166 -46.91 42.56 6.14
N VAL A 167 -46.51 42.82 4.89
CA VAL A 167 -46.07 41.80 3.92
C VAL A 167 -44.54 41.61 3.98
N ILE A 168 -43.79 42.60 4.47
CA ILE A 168 -42.34 42.57 4.62
C ILE A 168 -41.92 41.68 5.80
N GLU A 169 -42.74 41.58 6.85
CA GLU A 169 -42.39 40.86 8.09
C GLU A 169 -42.25 39.34 7.92
N GLN A 170 -42.92 38.70 6.95
CA GLN A 170 -42.78 37.25 6.72
C GLN A 170 -41.54 36.92 5.90
N HIS A 171 -41.28 37.65 4.82
CA HIS A 171 -40.04 37.49 4.03
C HIS A 171 -38.80 37.84 4.86
N VAL A 172 -38.83 38.94 5.62
CA VAL A 172 -37.70 39.30 6.50
C VAL A 172 -37.47 38.26 7.61
N LYS A 173 -38.53 37.63 8.15
CA LYS A 173 -38.36 36.54 9.13
C LYS A 173 -37.81 35.26 8.51
N GLU A 174 -38.19 34.92 7.28
CA GLU A 174 -37.66 33.75 6.56
C GLU A 174 -36.18 33.97 6.17
N ASP A 175 -35.83 35.16 5.69
CA ASP A 175 -34.45 35.52 5.33
C ASP A 175 -33.53 35.57 6.57
N VAL A 176 -33.99 36.16 7.67
CA VAL A 176 -33.25 36.17 8.95
C VAL A 176 -33.09 34.74 9.51
N ALA A 177 -34.12 33.89 9.42
CA ALA A 177 -34.02 32.49 9.86
C ALA A 177 -33.06 31.67 8.99
N ALA A 178 -32.96 31.98 7.69
CA ALA A 178 -32.02 31.36 6.77
C ALA A 178 -30.58 31.80 7.05
N GLU A 179 -30.34 33.10 7.28
CA GLU A 179 -29.03 33.65 7.64
C GLU A 179 -28.53 33.07 8.97
N GLU A 180 -29.38 33.02 10.01
CA GLU A 180 -29.07 32.39 11.30
C GLU A 180 -28.76 30.88 11.17
N ARG A 181 -29.37 30.20 10.20
CA ARG A 181 -29.10 28.77 9.94
C ARG A 181 -27.73 28.57 9.28
N ILE A 182 -27.35 29.45 8.36
CA ILE A 182 -26.05 29.42 7.67
C ILE A 182 -24.94 29.72 8.66
N GLU A 183 -25.10 30.76 9.48
CA GLU A 183 -24.14 31.11 10.54
C GLU A 183 -23.91 29.95 11.51
N ARG A 184 -24.99 29.33 12.02
CA ARG A 184 -24.88 28.17 12.92
C ARG A 184 -24.13 26.99 12.29
N LYS A 185 -24.36 26.71 11.01
CA LYS A 185 -23.63 25.65 10.28
C LYS A 185 -22.15 25.99 10.15
N LEU A 186 -21.80 27.22 9.78
CA LEU A 186 -20.41 27.66 9.64
C LEU A 186 -19.67 27.65 10.98
N ALA A 187 -20.31 28.10 12.07
CA ALA A 187 -19.75 28.04 13.42
C ALA A 187 -19.50 26.58 13.86
N LEU A 188 -20.43 25.67 13.57
CA LEU A 188 -20.24 24.24 13.83
C LEU A 188 -19.03 23.68 13.05
N ILE A 189 -18.93 23.99 11.75
CA ILE A 189 -17.81 23.56 10.91
C ILE A 189 -16.48 24.10 11.47
N ALA A 190 -16.44 25.37 11.89
CA ALA A 190 -15.25 26.00 12.46
C ALA A 190 -14.79 25.30 13.74
N ARG A 191 -15.72 25.03 14.66
CA ARG A 191 -15.43 24.33 15.92
C ARG A 191 -14.96 22.90 15.69
N ASP A 192 -15.62 22.20 14.78
CA ASP A 192 -15.25 20.82 14.42
C ASP A 192 -13.87 20.79 13.75
N LEU A 193 -13.56 21.75 12.87
CA LEU A 193 -12.26 21.89 12.23
C LEU A 193 -11.14 22.20 13.24
N ARG A 194 -11.39 23.12 14.18
CA ARG A 194 -10.44 23.42 15.27
C ARG A 194 -10.17 22.20 16.13
N THR A 195 -11.22 21.46 16.51
CA THR A 195 -11.08 20.21 17.26
C THR A 195 -10.27 19.18 16.47
N ALA A 196 -10.53 19.05 15.17
CA ALA A 196 -9.82 18.15 14.28
C ALA A 196 -8.35 18.53 14.08
N MET A 197 -7.98 19.82 14.15
CA MET A 197 -6.56 20.23 14.13
C MET A 197 -5.84 19.85 15.42
N MET A 198 -6.49 20.06 16.57
CA MET A 198 -5.93 19.72 17.88
C MET A 198 -5.70 18.21 17.99
N THR A 199 -6.64 17.38 17.51
CA THR A 199 -6.47 15.92 17.50
C THR A 199 -5.37 15.48 16.54
N ALA A 200 -5.26 16.09 15.36
CA ALA A 200 -4.24 15.75 14.37
C ALA A 200 -2.80 16.01 14.85
N ASP A 201 -2.57 16.92 15.80
CA ASP A 201 -1.23 17.26 16.28
C ASP A 201 -0.54 16.13 17.08
N ASP A 202 -1.29 15.11 17.50
CA ASP A 202 -0.74 13.88 18.07
C ASP A 202 0.11 13.12 17.04
N LYS A 203 1.44 13.31 17.13
CA LYS A 203 2.44 12.72 16.23
C LYS A 203 2.57 11.19 16.38
N GLU A 204 2.11 10.62 17.49
CA GLU A 204 2.09 9.17 17.66
C GLU A 204 0.91 8.56 16.89
N ARG A 205 -0.22 9.28 16.88
CA ARG A 205 -1.49 8.80 16.35
C ARG A 205 -1.66 9.07 14.84
N TYR A 206 -1.25 10.24 14.38
CA TYR A 206 -1.52 10.73 13.02
C TYR A 206 -0.25 10.95 12.18
N THR A 207 -0.42 10.90 10.85
CA THR A 207 0.68 11.12 9.89
C THR A 207 0.96 12.61 9.70
N SER A 208 2.11 12.96 9.12
CA SER A 208 2.37 14.33 8.65
C SER A 208 1.37 14.78 7.59
N THR A 209 0.90 13.86 6.74
CA THR A 209 -0.11 14.13 5.72
C THR A 209 -1.42 14.60 6.33
N VAL A 210 -1.95 13.89 7.33
CA VAL A 210 -3.19 14.29 8.02
C VAL A 210 -3.03 15.70 8.60
N ARG A 211 -1.94 15.96 9.33
CA ARG A 211 -1.64 17.27 9.92
C ARG A 211 -1.58 18.40 8.89
N ASN A 212 -0.94 18.15 7.75
CA ASN A 212 -0.83 19.15 6.68
C ASN A 212 -2.19 19.43 6.03
N LEU A 213 -3.00 18.40 5.80
CA LEU A 213 -4.34 18.54 5.26
C LEU A 213 -5.24 19.34 6.20
N SER A 214 -5.23 19.06 7.51
CA SER A 214 -6.00 19.82 8.51
C SER A 214 -5.64 21.31 8.51
N LYS A 215 -4.35 21.65 8.38
CA LYS A 215 -3.89 23.03 8.28
C LYS A 215 -4.35 23.71 6.99
N GLN A 216 -4.30 22.99 5.87
CA GLN A 216 -4.79 23.50 4.58
C GLN A 216 -6.31 23.75 4.62
N GLU A 217 -7.09 22.89 5.28
CA GLU A 217 -8.53 23.11 5.45
C GLU A 217 -8.83 24.35 6.29
N HIS A 218 -8.09 24.54 7.38
CA HIS A 218 -8.21 25.72 8.24
C HIS A 218 -7.93 27.00 7.46
N GLN A 219 -6.79 27.05 6.74
CA GLN A 219 -6.44 28.19 5.88
C GLN A 219 -7.49 28.44 4.78
N LEU A 220 -8.03 27.38 4.20
CA LEU A 220 -9.11 27.48 3.23
C LEU A 220 -10.35 28.10 3.87
N MET A 221 -10.76 27.67 5.07
CA MET A 221 -11.92 28.24 5.74
C MET A 221 -11.72 29.71 6.09
N SER A 222 -10.56 30.06 6.65
CA SER A 222 -10.23 31.45 6.97
C SER A 222 -10.26 32.34 5.72
N SER A 223 -9.67 31.90 4.61
CA SER A 223 -9.69 32.66 3.35
C SER A 223 -11.10 32.77 2.75
N LEU A 224 -11.90 31.70 2.74
CA LEU A 224 -13.28 31.76 2.25
C LEU A 224 -14.15 32.75 3.04
N ILE A 225 -13.99 32.79 4.37
CA ILE A 225 -14.73 33.73 5.24
C ILE A 225 -14.25 35.17 5.03
N ARG A 226 -12.92 35.40 4.98
CA ARG A 226 -12.33 36.74 4.84
C ARG A 226 -12.57 37.35 3.45
N GLU A 227 -12.38 36.57 2.40
CA GLU A 227 -12.36 37.06 1.01
C GLU A 227 -13.72 36.92 0.31
N ARG A 228 -14.70 36.22 0.91
CA ARG A 228 -16.05 36.00 0.34
C ARG A 228 -16.02 35.53 -1.12
N ILE A 229 -15.20 34.51 -1.37
CA ILE A 229 -14.84 34.06 -2.72
C ILE A 229 -16.06 33.50 -3.49
N HIS A 230 -16.30 33.98 -4.70
CA HIS A 230 -17.42 33.59 -5.58
C HIS A 230 -17.38 32.12 -6.05
N SER A 231 -16.23 31.47 -5.98
CA SER A 231 -16.00 30.08 -6.42
C SER A 231 -15.76 29.10 -5.26
N ALA A 232 -16.16 29.45 -4.04
CA ALA A 232 -16.02 28.61 -2.84
C ALA A 232 -16.51 27.17 -3.07
N ALA A 233 -17.70 27.00 -3.66
CA ALA A 233 -18.26 25.68 -3.98
C ALA A 233 -17.37 24.86 -4.94
N THR A 234 -16.70 25.52 -5.88
CA THR A 234 -15.78 24.84 -6.82
C THR A 234 -14.51 24.39 -6.11
N VAL A 235 -13.93 25.22 -5.23
CA VAL A 235 -12.74 24.84 -4.44
C VAL A 235 -13.06 23.67 -3.51
N LEU A 236 -14.19 23.73 -2.80
CA LEU A 236 -14.62 22.67 -1.90
C LEU A 236 -14.92 21.35 -2.61
N ARG A 237 -15.40 21.40 -3.86
CA ARG A 237 -15.57 20.20 -4.69
C ARG A 237 -14.25 19.47 -4.91
N HIS A 238 -13.17 20.19 -5.26
CA HIS A 238 -11.85 19.58 -5.45
C HIS A 238 -11.31 18.95 -4.15
N VAL A 239 -11.50 19.63 -3.01
CA VAL A 239 -11.08 19.09 -1.70
C VAL A 239 -11.89 17.84 -1.35
N LYS A 240 -13.20 17.84 -1.62
CA LYS A 240 -14.08 16.69 -1.42
C LYS A 240 -13.68 15.51 -2.30
N ASP A 241 -13.39 15.73 -3.58
CA ASP A 241 -12.95 14.67 -4.49
C ASP A 241 -11.62 14.06 -4.03
N ALA A 242 -10.66 14.90 -3.62
CA ALA A 242 -9.39 14.43 -3.05
C ALA A 242 -9.59 13.61 -1.76
N ASN A 243 -10.49 14.04 -0.88
CA ASN A 243 -10.85 13.32 0.33
C ASN A 243 -11.52 11.96 0.01
N ILE A 244 -12.44 11.88 -0.96
CA ILE A 244 -13.05 10.62 -1.41
C ILE A 244 -11.98 9.63 -1.89
N HIS A 245 -11.04 10.10 -2.72
CA HIS A 245 -9.92 9.27 -3.18
C HIS A 245 -9.03 8.79 -2.02
N MET A 246 -8.74 9.67 -1.05
CA MET A 246 -7.95 9.33 0.13
C MET A 246 -8.64 8.29 1.01
N VAL A 247 -9.94 8.48 1.30
CA VAL A 247 -10.76 7.53 2.06
C VAL A 247 -10.73 6.17 1.39
N GLY A 248 -11.02 6.09 0.09
CA GLY A 248 -10.97 4.81 -0.64
C GLY A 248 -9.59 4.13 -0.59
N SER A 249 -8.50 4.91 -0.64
CA SER A 249 -7.14 4.38 -0.47
C SER A 249 -6.86 3.86 0.96
N LEU A 250 -7.34 4.57 1.98
CA LEU A 250 -7.19 4.18 3.39
C LEU A 250 -8.05 2.97 3.74
N GLU A 251 -9.27 2.89 3.22
CA GLU A 251 -10.17 1.73 3.38
C GLU A 251 -9.51 0.46 2.87
N LYS A 252 -9.00 0.50 1.63
CA LYS A 252 -8.23 -0.62 1.04
C LYS A 252 -7.08 -1.05 1.96
N ARG A 253 -6.27 -0.09 2.43
CA ARG A 253 -5.11 -0.36 3.32
C ARG A 253 -5.50 -0.77 4.75
N SER A 254 -6.76 -0.58 5.16
CA SER A 254 -7.23 -0.93 6.50
C SER A 254 -7.58 -2.42 6.64
N ILE A 255 -7.90 -3.08 5.52
CA ILE A 255 -8.27 -4.50 5.44
C ILE A 255 -7.15 -5.35 6.06
N ARG A 256 -7.52 -6.24 6.98
CA ARG A 256 -6.61 -7.21 7.58
C ARG A 256 -6.78 -8.54 6.87
N ILE A 257 -5.67 -9.14 6.45
CA ILE A 257 -5.67 -10.52 6.00
C ILE A 257 -5.68 -11.44 7.23
N THR A 258 -6.76 -12.18 7.39
CA THR A 258 -6.96 -13.13 8.50
C THR A 258 -6.44 -14.52 8.16
N GLN A 259 -6.45 -15.44 9.14
CA GLN A 259 -6.18 -16.85 8.87
C GLN A 259 -7.34 -17.46 8.07
N ASP A 260 -8.58 -17.14 8.42
CA ASP A 260 -9.78 -17.61 7.70
C ASP A 260 -9.73 -17.29 6.20
N MET A 261 -9.28 -16.08 5.82
CA MET A 261 -9.08 -15.73 4.40
C MET A 261 -8.02 -16.59 3.71
N ARG A 262 -6.96 -16.99 4.41
CA ARG A 262 -5.94 -17.90 3.87
C ARG A 262 -6.50 -19.31 3.70
N ASP A 263 -7.19 -19.80 4.72
CA ASP A 263 -7.78 -21.14 4.73
C ASP A 263 -8.84 -21.26 3.61
N GLU A 264 -9.63 -20.21 3.41
CA GLU A 264 -10.58 -20.09 2.30
C GLU A 264 -9.89 -20.16 0.92
N CYS A 265 -8.74 -19.48 0.73
CA CYS A 265 -7.96 -19.58 -0.51
C CYS A 265 -7.43 -20.99 -0.75
N VAL A 266 -6.94 -21.65 0.31
CA VAL A 266 -6.42 -23.01 0.25
C VAL A 266 -7.54 -24.00 -0.10
N GLU A 267 -8.70 -23.87 0.54
CA GLU A 267 -9.86 -24.70 0.25
C GLU A 267 -10.33 -24.51 -1.20
N PHE A 268 -10.44 -23.27 -1.66
CA PHE A 268 -10.81 -22.95 -3.03
C PHE A 268 -9.84 -23.57 -4.05
N LEU A 269 -8.54 -23.33 -3.90
CA LEU A 269 -7.52 -23.83 -4.84
C LEU A 269 -7.45 -25.36 -4.87
N ARG A 270 -7.53 -26.01 -3.70
CA ARG A 270 -7.62 -27.48 -3.62
C ARG A 270 -8.90 -28.00 -4.25
N GLY A 271 -10.02 -27.32 -4.00
CA GLY A 271 -11.35 -27.66 -4.53
C GLY A 271 -11.44 -27.58 -6.05
N ILE A 272 -10.61 -26.76 -6.70
CA ILE A 272 -10.49 -26.68 -8.16
C ILE A 272 -9.27 -27.43 -8.72
N GLY A 273 -8.57 -28.23 -7.89
CA GLY A 273 -7.59 -29.21 -8.34
C GLY A 273 -6.13 -28.74 -8.37
N PHE A 274 -5.73 -27.79 -7.51
CA PHE A 274 -4.33 -27.34 -7.41
C PHE A 274 -3.62 -27.76 -6.11
N ALA A 275 -2.33 -28.04 -6.25
CA ALA A 275 -1.46 -28.39 -5.14
C ALA A 275 -1.25 -27.17 -4.23
N CYS A 276 -1.56 -27.32 -2.94
CA CYS A 276 -1.43 -26.25 -1.95
C CYS A 276 -0.72 -26.78 -0.70
N LEU A 277 0.38 -26.13 -0.34
CA LEU A 277 1.14 -26.38 0.88
C LEU A 277 0.93 -25.22 1.86
N THR A 278 0.75 -25.54 3.14
CA THR A 278 0.74 -24.56 4.22
C THR A 278 1.89 -24.89 5.16
N ILE A 279 2.70 -23.89 5.51
CA ILE A 279 3.97 -24.11 6.20
C ILE A 279 3.97 -23.36 7.54
N GLU A 280 4.20 -24.09 8.64
CA GLU A 280 4.30 -23.52 9.99
C GLU A 280 5.75 -23.19 10.38
N ASN A 281 5.94 -22.12 11.16
CA ASN A 281 7.25 -21.68 11.68
C ASN A 281 8.32 -21.30 10.62
N HIS A 282 7.96 -21.17 9.35
CA HIS A 282 8.79 -20.59 8.30
C HIS A 282 7.91 -19.76 7.35
N GLU A 283 8.53 -19.02 6.44
CA GLU A 283 7.84 -18.28 5.39
C GLU A 283 7.61 -19.18 4.16
N ALA A 284 6.57 -18.87 3.38
CA ALA A 284 6.24 -19.54 2.13
C ALA A 284 7.41 -19.54 1.14
N GLU A 285 8.11 -18.41 1.02
CA GLU A 285 9.32 -18.27 0.19
C GLU A 285 10.45 -19.26 0.54
N ALA A 286 10.64 -19.56 1.83
CA ALA A 286 11.63 -20.55 2.27
C ALA A 286 11.24 -21.96 1.81
N MET A 287 9.94 -22.29 1.85
CA MET A 287 9.44 -23.54 1.31
C MET A 287 9.53 -23.57 -0.23
N CYS A 288 9.25 -22.48 -0.94
CA CYS A 288 9.47 -22.40 -2.38
C CYS A 288 10.94 -22.68 -2.74
N ALA A 289 11.88 -22.08 -2.02
CA ALA A 289 13.31 -22.34 -2.18
C ALA A 289 13.66 -23.82 -1.90
N ARG A 290 13.07 -24.42 -0.86
CA ARG A 290 13.23 -25.86 -0.57
C ARG A 290 12.71 -26.74 -1.69
N LEU A 291 11.50 -26.48 -2.21
CA LEU A 291 10.90 -27.24 -3.31
C LEU A 291 11.81 -27.23 -4.54
N ALA A 292 12.39 -26.08 -4.86
CA ALA A 292 13.28 -25.96 -6.00
C ALA A 292 14.62 -26.66 -5.77
N LYS A 293 15.18 -26.58 -4.55
CA LYS A 293 16.39 -27.31 -4.16
C LYS A 293 16.25 -28.83 -4.31
N GLU A 294 15.08 -29.38 -3.99
CA GLU A 294 14.78 -30.82 -4.13
C GLU A 294 14.27 -31.20 -5.53
N GLY A 295 14.32 -30.28 -6.51
CA GLY A 295 13.91 -30.53 -7.90
C GLY A 295 12.40 -30.68 -8.11
N ARG A 296 11.57 -30.30 -7.13
CA ARG A 296 10.10 -30.33 -7.23
C ARG A 296 9.51 -29.12 -7.97
N SER A 297 10.28 -28.05 -8.12
CA SER A 297 9.92 -26.87 -8.90
C SER A 297 11.14 -26.29 -9.62
N ASN A 298 10.92 -25.65 -10.76
CA ASN A 298 11.95 -25.07 -11.61
C ASN A 298 12.21 -23.59 -11.30
N ALA A 299 11.22 -22.89 -10.75
CA ALA A 299 11.28 -21.47 -10.43
C ALA A 299 10.27 -21.13 -9.31
N THR A 300 10.45 -19.94 -8.70
CA THR A 300 9.54 -19.39 -7.71
C THR A 300 8.89 -18.11 -8.22
N VAL A 301 7.56 -18.03 -8.18
CA VAL A 301 6.80 -16.80 -8.47
C VAL A 301 6.55 -16.06 -7.17
N THR A 302 7.21 -14.91 -7.01
CA THR A 302 7.09 -14.02 -5.86
C THR A 302 7.59 -12.62 -6.23
N GLU A 303 7.07 -11.60 -5.55
CA GLU A 303 7.61 -10.24 -5.63
C GLU A 303 8.59 -9.94 -4.49
N ASP A 304 8.73 -10.86 -3.54
CA ASP A 304 9.64 -10.73 -2.41
C ASP A 304 11.06 -11.18 -2.80
N MET A 305 12.03 -10.29 -2.58
CA MET A 305 13.42 -10.56 -2.92
C MET A 305 14.16 -11.34 -1.83
N ASP A 306 13.58 -11.54 -0.65
CA ASP A 306 14.15 -12.41 0.40
C ASP A 306 14.28 -13.87 -0.09
N THR A 307 13.41 -14.28 -1.02
CA THR A 307 13.52 -15.57 -1.74
C THR A 307 14.89 -15.79 -2.40
N ALA A 308 15.55 -14.73 -2.91
CA ALA A 308 16.89 -14.84 -3.51
C ALA A 308 17.96 -15.21 -2.48
N VAL A 309 17.67 -14.96 -1.21
CA VAL A 309 18.54 -15.25 -0.06
C VAL A 309 18.25 -16.64 0.52
N PHE A 310 17.14 -17.29 0.19
CA PHE A 310 16.82 -18.66 0.64
C PHE A 310 17.35 -19.74 -0.31
N GLY A 311 17.30 -19.52 -1.63
CA GLY A 311 17.64 -20.55 -2.61
C GLY A 311 18.27 -20.02 -3.89
N ASP A 312 18.65 -20.98 -4.75
CA ASP A 312 19.37 -20.71 -6.01
C ASP A 312 18.46 -20.77 -7.24
N ALA A 313 17.17 -21.07 -7.05
CA ALA A 313 16.25 -21.20 -8.15
C ALA A 313 15.84 -19.83 -8.72
N PRO A 314 15.59 -19.74 -10.04
CA PRO A 314 15.10 -18.51 -10.65
C PRO A 314 13.80 -18.00 -10.00
N ILE A 315 13.75 -16.69 -9.79
CA ILE A 315 12.60 -15.97 -9.25
C ILE A 315 11.90 -15.26 -10.39
N LEU A 316 10.58 -15.39 -10.47
CA LEU A 316 9.74 -14.82 -11.50
C LEU A 316 8.89 -13.70 -10.90
N ARG A 317 9.26 -12.47 -11.23
CA ARG A 317 8.57 -11.24 -10.83
C ARG A 317 7.70 -10.71 -11.95
N TYR A 318 6.73 -9.88 -11.59
CA TYR A 318 5.76 -9.32 -12.53
C TYR A 318 4.96 -10.39 -13.28
N PHE A 319 4.86 -11.59 -12.72
CA PHE A 319 4.25 -12.76 -13.36
C PHE A 319 2.80 -12.48 -13.79
N PHE A 320 2.07 -11.73 -12.96
CA PHE A 320 0.68 -11.31 -13.20
C PHE A 320 0.51 -9.83 -13.55
N ALA A 321 1.59 -9.15 -13.97
CA ALA A 321 1.50 -7.77 -14.38
C ALA A 321 0.90 -7.66 -15.79
N ARG A 322 -0.08 -6.77 -15.98
CA ARG A 322 -0.71 -6.52 -17.28
C ARG A 322 0.21 -5.75 -18.24
N THR A 323 1.06 -4.87 -17.69
CA THR A 323 1.83 -3.88 -18.46
C THR A 323 3.33 -4.16 -18.49
N ARG A 324 3.78 -5.29 -17.94
CA ARG A 324 5.20 -5.63 -17.85
C ARG A 324 5.42 -7.09 -18.22
N PRO A 325 6.50 -7.41 -18.93
CA PRO A 325 6.86 -8.79 -19.17
C PRO A 325 7.43 -9.40 -17.87
N ILE A 326 7.48 -10.74 -17.83
CA ILE A 326 7.95 -11.49 -16.66
C ILE A 326 9.46 -11.23 -16.52
N LEU A 327 9.86 -10.77 -15.32
CA LEU A 327 11.25 -10.59 -14.96
C LEU A 327 11.74 -11.83 -14.22
N GLN A 328 12.66 -12.57 -14.84
CA GLN A 328 13.43 -13.62 -14.21
C GLN A 328 14.65 -13.01 -13.51
N VAL A 329 14.82 -13.35 -12.23
CA VAL A 329 16.03 -13.06 -11.44
C VAL A 329 16.67 -14.39 -11.05
N ASP A 330 17.92 -14.62 -11.43
CA ASP A 330 18.66 -15.85 -11.12
C ASP A 330 19.67 -15.59 -9.98
N PRO A 331 19.42 -16.08 -8.74
CA PRO A 331 20.32 -15.86 -7.61
C PRO A 331 21.69 -16.53 -7.78
N LEU A 332 21.76 -17.65 -8.51
CA LEU A 332 23.02 -18.36 -8.74
C LEU A 332 23.93 -17.57 -9.67
N VAL A 333 23.38 -17.07 -10.78
CA VAL A 333 24.09 -16.19 -11.72
C VAL A 333 24.51 -14.90 -11.02
N ALA A 334 23.62 -14.32 -10.21
CA ALA A 334 23.93 -13.13 -9.42
C ALA A 334 25.16 -13.32 -8.54
N ARG A 335 25.21 -14.40 -7.75
CA ARG A 335 26.36 -14.70 -6.87
C ARG A 335 27.65 -14.89 -7.67
N HIS A 336 27.57 -15.59 -8.79
CA HIS A 336 28.73 -15.85 -9.64
C HIS A 336 29.31 -14.55 -10.24
N GLU A 337 28.48 -13.69 -10.85
CA GLU A 337 28.94 -12.41 -11.43
C GLU A 337 29.46 -11.44 -10.36
N MET A 338 28.84 -11.43 -9.18
CA MET A 338 29.27 -10.59 -8.06
C MET A 338 30.54 -11.12 -7.38
N GLY A 339 30.98 -12.34 -7.70
CA GLY A 339 32.15 -13.00 -7.10
C GLY A 339 31.96 -13.32 -5.63
N LEU A 340 30.74 -13.71 -5.22
CA LEU A 340 30.39 -13.99 -3.82
C LEU A 340 30.05 -15.46 -3.59
N THR A 341 30.48 -15.99 -2.45
CA THR A 341 29.98 -17.27 -1.95
C THR A 341 28.52 -17.15 -1.49
N ARG A 342 27.86 -18.29 -1.23
CA ARG A 342 26.49 -18.29 -0.69
C ARG A 342 26.41 -17.53 0.64
N ASP A 343 27.36 -17.78 1.54
CA ASP A 343 27.39 -17.16 2.87
C ASP A 343 27.66 -15.66 2.78
N GLN A 344 28.59 -15.24 1.92
CA GLN A 344 28.85 -13.83 1.62
C GLN A 344 27.62 -13.12 1.05
N PHE A 345 26.85 -13.80 0.19
CA PHE A 345 25.63 -13.24 -0.37
C PHE A 345 24.52 -13.08 0.68
N ILE A 346 24.39 -14.01 1.63
CA ILE A 346 23.49 -13.87 2.78
C ILE A 346 23.88 -12.64 3.59
N ASP A 347 25.16 -12.54 3.95
CA ASP A 347 25.70 -11.44 4.74
C ASP A 347 25.51 -10.09 4.05
N LEU A 348 25.70 -10.04 2.73
CA LEU A 348 25.40 -8.87 1.91
C LEU A 348 23.92 -8.48 2.01
N CYS A 349 23.00 -9.42 1.85
CA CYS A 349 21.58 -9.14 1.89
C CYS A 349 21.13 -8.67 3.28
N ILE A 350 21.67 -9.26 4.36
CA ILE A 350 21.42 -8.80 5.73
C ILE A 350 21.90 -7.35 5.93
N LEU A 351 23.09 -7.00 5.44
CA LEU A 351 23.61 -5.62 5.51
C LEU A 351 22.82 -4.63 4.63
N CYS A 352 22.27 -5.07 3.50
CA CYS A 352 21.35 -4.26 2.70
C CYS A 352 20.08 -3.95 3.49
N GLY A 353 19.61 -4.91 4.29
CA GLY A 353 18.41 -4.87 5.13
C GLY A 353 17.36 -5.85 4.65
N THR A 354 16.94 -6.77 5.53
CA THR A 354 15.93 -7.80 5.30
C THR A 354 14.79 -7.68 6.31
N ASP A 355 13.74 -8.49 6.17
CA ASP A 355 12.63 -8.52 7.14
C ASP A 355 13.01 -9.17 8.50
N PHE A 356 14.21 -9.78 8.62
CA PHE A 356 14.62 -10.59 9.77
C PHE A 356 15.64 -9.92 10.70
N SER A 357 16.18 -8.76 10.33
CA SER A 357 17.13 -8.01 11.15
C SER A 357 16.95 -6.50 10.93
N ALA A 358 17.37 -5.69 11.90
CA ALA A 358 17.50 -4.25 11.67
C ALA A 358 18.66 -3.96 10.69
N THR A 359 19.06 -2.69 10.58
CA THR A 359 20.14 -2.29 9.66
C THR A 359 21.23 -1.52 10.40
N ILE A 360 22.30 -1.18 9.69
CA ILE A 360 23.31 -0.23 10.17
C ILE A 360 23.07 1.10 9.47
N HIS A 361 22.68 2.13 10.22
CA HIS A 361 22.32 3.42 9.62
C HIS A 361 23.46 3.99 8.77
N GLY A 362 23.16 4.34 7.52
CA GLY A 362 24.14 4.89 6.57
C GLY A 362 24.93 3.86 5.76
N ILE A 363 24.70 2.56 5.97
CA ILE A 363 25.17 1.48 5.10
C ILE A 363 24.01 1.09 4.18
N GLY A 364 24.15 1.40 2.90
CA GLY A 364 23.22 0.97 1.86
C GLY A 364 23.84 -0.11 0.96
N PRO A 365 23.10 -0.62 -0.04
CA PRO A 365 23.48 -1.81 -0.81
C PRO A 365 24.87 -1.76 -1.45
N ILE A 366 25.24 -0.62 -2.03
CA ILE A 366 26.57 -0.45 -2.66
C ILE A 366 27.68 -0.56 -1.61
N ARG A 367 27.53 0.12 -0.47
CA ARG A 367 28.53 0.06 0.62
C ARG A 367 28.60 -1.32 1.25
N ALA A 368 27.44 -1.97 1.44
CA ALA A 368 27.37 -3.34 1.94
C ALA A 368 28.14 -4.30 1.02
N TYR A 369 27.97 -4.17 -0.30
CA TYR A 369 28.71 -4.97 -1.28
C TYR A 369 30.23 -4.73 -1.21
N ASP A 370 30.66 -3.48 -1.18
CA ASP A 370 32.08 -3.13 -1.08
C ASP A 370 32.70 -3.67 0.23
N MET A 371 31.95 -3.58 1.34
CA MET A 371 32.36 -4.10 2.65
C MET A 371 32.48 -5.62 2.66
N ILE A 372 31.50 -6.35 2.13
CA ILE A 372 31.56 -7.82 2.06
C ILE A 372 32.66 -8.29 1.11
N ARG A 373 32.90 -7.61 -0.01
CA ARG A 373 34.03 -7.94 -0.89
C ARG A 373 35.39 -7.74 -0.22
N ARG A 374 35.50 -6.77 0.68
CA ARG A 374 36.74 -6.44 1.38
C ARG A 374 36.97 -7.30 2.62
N TYR A 375 35.92 -7.53 3.39
CA TYR A 375 35.99 -8.13 4.72
C TYR A 375 35.38 -9.53 4.79
N GLU A 376 34.71 -10.01 3.74
CA GLU A 376 34.20 -11.38 3.57
C GLU A 376 33.06 -11.82 4.51
N SER A 377 32.84 -11.18 5.66
CA SER A 377 31.75 -11.52 6.58
C SER A 377 31.29 -10.32 7.43
N ILE A 378 30.08 -10.37 7.97
CA ILE A 378 29.54 -9.32 8.85
C ILE A 378 30.43 -9.11 10.09
N GLU A 379 30.95 -10.18 10.69
CA GLU A 379 31.83 -10.13 11.86
C GLU A 379 33.04 -9.22 11.58
N LYS A 380 33.75 -9.49 10.48
CA LYS A 380 34.93 -8.71 10.07
C LYS A 380 34.54 -7.28 9.65
N VAL A 381 33.35 -7.07 9.11
CA VAL A 381 32.82 -5.71 8.83
C VAL A 381 32.64 -4.93 10.13
N LEU A 382 32.06 -5.54 11.17
CA LEU A 382 31.84 -4.91 12.47
C LEU A 382 33.15 -4.59 13.19
N GLU A 383 34.16 -5.45 13.10
CA GLU A 383 35.50 -5.20 13.65
C GLU A 383 36.21 -4.02 12.98
N ASN A 384 35.93 -3.77 11.70
CA ASN A 384 36.55 -2.71 10.89
C ASN A 384 35.61 -1.51 10.67
N LEU A 385 34.54 -1.43 11.45
CA LEU A 385 33.51 -0.42 11.29
C LEU A 385 33.99 0.93 11.83
N SER A 386 33.84 2.00 11.05
CA SER A 386 34.09 3.35 11.54
C SER A 386 33.09 3.72 12.64
N SER A 387 33.54 4.50 13.64
CA SER A 387 32.69 5.02 14.73
C SER A 387 31.46 5.82 14.27
N LYS A 388 31.41 6.24 13.00
CA LYS A 388 30.24 6.87 12.38
C LYS A 388 29.06 5.92 12.20
N TYR A 389 29.31 4.63 12.00
CA TYR A 389 28.30 3.62 11.73
C TYR A 389 28.03 2.84 13.00
N VAL A 390 26.80 2.93 13.51
CA VAL A 390 26.37 2.23 14.72
C VAL A 390 25.25 1.27 14.33
N PRO A 391 25.40 -0.04 14.60
CA PRO A 391 24.32 -0.98 14.40
C PRO A 391 23.09 -0.62 15.23
N ASP A 392 21.90 -0.76 14.65
CA ASP A 392 20.67 -0.59 15.40
C ASP A 392 20.56 -1.63 16.52
N VAL A 393 19.80 -1.30 17.57
CA VAL A 393 19.62 -2.16 18.77
C VAL A 393 19.14 -3.58 18.42
N ASN A 394 18.38 -3.72 17.34
CA ASN A 394 17.83 -5.00 16.89
C ASN A 394 18.57 -5.56 15.66
N PHE A 395 19.83 -5.18 15.44
CA PHE A 395 20.68 -5.72 14.38
C PHE A 395 21.21 -7.11 14.76
N ASP A 396 20.31 -8.08 14.85
CA ASP A 396 20.64 -9.49 15.07
C ASP A 396 20.87 -10.18 13.73
N TYR A 397 22.09 -10.07 13.21
CA TYR A 397 22.45 -10.70 11.93
C TYR A 397 22.60 -12.22 12.06
N MET A 398 22.89 -12.74 13.26
CA MET A 398 23.04 -14.18 13.49
C MET A 398 21.69 -14.88 13.35
N LEU A 399 20.63 -14.32 13.96
CA LEU A 399 19.27 -14.81 13.81
C LEU A 399 18.82 -14.79 12.34
N ALA A 400 19.09 -13.69 11.61
CA ALA A 400 18.76 -13.62 10.20
C ALA A 400 19.52 -14.67 9.37
N ARG A 401 20.81 -14.91 9.66
CA ARG A 401 21.61 -15.94 8.99
C ARG A 401 21.06 -17.35 9.27
N GLU A 402 20.64 -17.62 10.50
CA GLU A 402 19.98 -18.88 10.88
C GLU A 402 18.69 -19.08 10.05
N VAL A 403 17.84 -18.05 9.94
CA VAL A 403 16.61 -18.12 9.14
C VAL A 403 16.91 -18.46 7.68
N PHE A 404 17.84 -17.75 7.04
CA PHE A 404 18.16 -17.97 5.61
C PHE A 404 18.88 -19.29 5.32
N THR A 405 19.45 -19.94 6.33
CA THR A 405 20.12 -21.25 6.19
C THR A 405 19.23 -22.43 6.61
N SER A 406 18.22 -22.19 7.45
CA SER A 406 17.25 -23.20 7.89
C SER A 406 16.04 -23.27 6.95
N LEU A 407 16.13 -24.13 5.92
CA LEU A 407 15.00 -24.39 5.03
C LEU A 407 14.03 -25.44 5.62
N PRO A 408 12.70 -25.22 5.53
CA PRO A 408 11.71 -26.12 6.13
C PRO A 408 11.74 -27.54 5.55
N PRO A 409 11.24 -28.55 6.28
CA PRO A 409 11.04 -29.90 5.75
C PRO A 409 9.86 -29.92 4.77
N ILE A 410 9.99 -30.69 3.69
CA ILE A 410 8.91 -30.89 2.73
C ILE A 410 7.83 -31.81 3.34
N PRO A 411 6.53 -31.47 3.25
CA PRO A 411 5.45 -32.39 3.57
C PRO A 411 5.59 -33.69 2.77
N THR A 412 5.51 -34.84 3.44
CA THR A 412 5.66 -36.16 2.81
C THR A 412 4.35 -36.72 2.25
N ASP A 413 3.25 -36.00 2.39
CA ASP A 413 1.94 -36.43 1.92
C ASP A 413 1.80 -36.21 0.40
N ASP A 414 1.61 -37.30 -0.34
CA ASP A 414 1.43 -37.26 -1.79
C ASP A 414 0.17 -36.50 -2.21
N ALA A 415 -0.88 -36.47 -1.37
CA ALA A 415 -2.10 -35.70 -1.66
C ALA A 415 -1.87 -34.19 -1.68
N SER A 416 -0.80 -33.72 -1.01
CA SER A 416 -0.40 -32.31 -1.02
C SER A 416 0.18 -31.86 -2.37
N TYR A 417 0.68 -32.80 -3.18
CA TYR A 417 1.27 -32.53 -4.50
C TYR A 417 0.39 -32.94 -5.67
N ASN A 418 -0.39 -34.01 -5.50
CA ASN A 418 -1.25 -34.57 -6.52
C ASN A 418 -2.71 -34.43 -6.09
N PRO A 419 -3.32 -33.24 -6.21
CA PRO A 419 -4.74 -33.06 -5.93
C PRO A 419 -5.57 -33.98 -6.85
N ALA A 420 -6.72 -34.42 -6.36
CA ALA A 420 -7.62 -35.24 -7.15
C ALA A 420 -8.06 -34.48 -8.42
N PRO A 421 -8.20 -35.17 -9.58
CA PRO A 421 -8.78 -34.55 -10.77
C PRO A 421 -10.15 -33.98 -10.44
N VAL A 422 -10.38 -32.73 -10.82
CA VAL A 422 -11.64 -32.03 -10.58
C VAL A 422 -12.40 -31.87 -11.90
N ASP A 423 -13.70 -32.16 -11.87
CA ASP A 423 -14.57 -32.01 -13.02
C ASP A 423 -15.10 -30.56 -13.16
N ASP A 424 -15.57 -30.22 -14.36
CA ASP A 424 -16.01 -28.85 -14.65
C ASP A 424 -17.23 -28.42 -13.80
N ASN A 425 -18.07 -29.37 -13.37
CA ASN A 425 -19.19 -29.08 -12.48
C ASN A 425 -18.72 -28.63 -11.10
N THR A 426 -17.67 -29.25 -10.55
CA THR A 426 -17.10 -28.82 -9.27
C THR A 426 -16.47 -27.43 -9.39
N ILE A 427 -15.72 -27.17 -10.47
CA ILE A 427 -15.17 -25.83 -10.72
C ILE A 427 -16.30 -24.79 -10.81
N THR A 428 -17.37 -25.09 -11.54
CA THR A 428 -18.54 -24.21 -11.68
C THR A 428 -19.23 -23.96 -10.34
N LYS A 429 -19.32 -24.96 -9.48
CA LYS A 429 -19.87 -24.80 -8.12
C LYS A 429 -19.04 -23.80 -7.30
N TYR A 430 -17.71 -23.93 -7.32
CA TYR A 430 -16.83 -22.99 -6.61
C TYR A 430 -16.89 -21.58 -7.19
N THR A 431 -16.86 -21.43 -8.53
CA THR A 431 -16.92 -20.10 -9.16
C THR A 431 -18.26 -19.42 -8.90
N ASN A 432 -19.37 -20.15 -8.97
CA ASN A 432 -20.71 -19.59 -8.69
C ASN A 432 -20.88 -19.20 -7.22
N HIS A 433 -20.27 -19.95 -6.29
CA HIS A 433 -20.30 -19.59 -4.87
C HIS A 433 -19.69 -18.21 -4.59
N TYR A 434 -18.66 -17.85 -5.36
CA TYR A 434 -17.92 -16.59 -5.24
C TYR A 434 -18.32 -15.54 -6.28
N ASP A 435 -19.38 -15.77 -7.06
CA ASP A 435 -19.85 -14.86 -8.12
C ASP A 435 -18.79 -14.54 -9.20
N ILE A 436 -17.95 -15.54 -9.53
CA ILE A 436 -16.88 -15.40 -10.52
C ILE A 436 -17.41 -15.75 -11.92
N ASP A 437 -17.44 -14.76 -12.82
CA ASP A 437 -17.69 -14.98 -14.25
C ASP A 437 -16.46 -15.60 -14.92
N ARG A 438 -16.58 -16.87 -15.31
CA ARG A 438 -15.51 -17.63 -15.95
C ARG A 438 -15.14 -17.09 -17.34
N GLN A 439 -16.12 -16.61 -18.11
CA GLN A 439 -15.90 -16.11 -19.47
C GLN A 439 -15.20 -14.75 -19.42
N GLU A 440 -15.59 -13.90 -18.48
CA GLU A 440 -14.92 -12.62 -18.25
C GLU A 440 -13.44 -12.82 -17.91
N VAL A 441 -13.15 -13.74 -16.96
CA VAL A 441 -11.77 -14.06 -16.57
C VAL A 441 -10.98 -14.58 -17.77
N GLU A 442 -11.53 -15.50 -18.56
CA GLU A 442 -10.86 -16.07 -19.72
C GLU A 442 -10.51 -15.00 -20.78
N SER A 443 -11.47 -14.15 -21.15
CA SER A 443 -11.24 -13.04 -22.08
C SER A 443 -10.17 -12.05 -21.60
N ARG A 444 -10.16 -11.74 -20.30
CA ARG A 444 -9.13 -10.89 -19.69
C ARG A 444 -7.75 -11.56 -19.76
N LEU A 445 -7.66 -12.85 -19.50
CA LEU A 445 -6.39 -13.59 -19.54
C LEU A 445 -5.83 -13.72 -20.95
N GLU A 446 -6.69 -13.96 -21.95
CA GLU A 446 -6.29 -13.95 -23.37
C GLU A 446 -5.67 -12.59 -23.77
N THR A 447 -6.28 -11.50 -23.30
CA THR A 447 -5.75 -10.15 -23.52
C THR A 447 -4.37 -9.97 -22.89
N ILE A 448 -4.17 -10.44 -21.66
CA ILE A 448 -2.88 -10.37 -20.94
C ILE A 448 -1.82 -11.19 -21.68
N LEU A 449 -2.14 -12.42 -22.06
CA LEU A 449 -1.22 -13.31 -22.79
C LEU A 449 -0.82 -12.70 -24.14
N PHE A 450 -1.77 -12.12 -24.87
CA PHE A 450 -1.51 -11.41 -26.11
C PHE A 450 -0.59 -10.20 -25.89
N GLN A 451 -0.85 -9.36 -24.89
CA GLN A 451 -0.01 -8.20 -24.56
C GLN A 451 1.42 -8.61 -24.17
N GLN A 452 1.58 -9.66 -23.37
CA GLN A 452 2.90 -10.15 -22.97
C GLN A 452 3.72 -10.67 -24.18
N GLN A 453 3.07 -11.28 -25.17
CA GLN A 453 3.73 -11.70 -26.43
C GLN A 453 4.18 -10.51 -27.27
N GLN A 454 3.36 -9.45 -27.38
CA GLN A 454 3.71 -8.24 -28.11
C GLN A 454 4.89 -7.50 -27.45
N HIS A 455 4.87 -7.34 -26.12
CA HIS A 455 5.95 -6.69 -25.39
C HIS A 455 7.28 -7.45 -25.45
N HIS A 456 7.27 -8.78 -25.56
CA HIS A 456 8.49 -9.56 -25.77
C HIS A 456 9.10 -9.31 -27.16
N SER A 457 8.28 -8.98 -28.16
CA SER A 457 8.71 -8.77 -29.55
C SER A 457 9.26 -7.37 -29.84
N ILE A 458 9.06 -6.40 -28.93
CA ILE A 458 9.31 -4.97 -29.17
C ILE A 458 10.53 -4.44 -28.39
N ILE A 459 11.10 -5.20 -27.46
CA ILE A 459 12.26 -4.77 -26.67
C ILE A 459 13.55 -5.20 -27.42
N PRO A 460 14.35 -4.27 -27.98
CA PRO A 460 15.71 -4.59 -28.41
C PRO A 460 16.49 -5.04 -27.18
N GLU A 461 17.42 -6.00 -27.34
CA GLU A 461 18.27 -6.57 -26.27
C GLU A 461 19.01 -5.52 -25.39
N GLU A 462 18.96 -4.23 -25.74
CA GLU A 462 19.64 -3.14 -25.04
C GLU A 462 18.73 -2.22 -24.20
N SER A 463 17.39 -2.31 -24.27
CA SER A 463 16.51 -1.42 -23.48
C SER A 463 15.89 -2.10 -22.25
N ASN A 464 16.73 -2.51 -21.29
CA ASN A 464 16.33 -2.94 -19.95
C ASN A 464 15.86 -1.75 -19.09
N VAL A 465 14.85 -1.02 -19.54
CA VAL A 465 14.24 0.08 -18.78
C VAL A 465 13.23 -0.49 -17.78
N PHE A 466 13.75 -1.18 -16.76
CA PHE A 466 12.97 -1.45 -15.56
C PHE A 466 12.88 -0.13 -14.78
N GLY A 467 11.68 0.46 -14.76
CA GLY A 467 11.37 1.64 -13.94
C GLY A 467 11.76 1.44 -12.47
N PRO A 468 11.79 2.52 -11.65
CA PRO A 468 12.06 2.40 -10.22
C PRO A 468 11.13 1.36 -9.59
N ASP A 469 11.65 0.63 -8.61
CA ASP A 469 10.85 -0.31 -7.81
C ASP A 469 9.63 0.48 -7.29
N PRO A 470 8.39 0.13 -7.67
CA PRO A 470 7.20 0.85 -7.19
C PRO A 470 7.03 0.75 -5.66
N PHE A 471 7.88 -0.05 -4.99
CA PHE A 471 7.95 -0.23 -3.55
C PHE A 471 9.26 0.25 -2.91
N GLY A 472 10.17 0.84 -3.70
CA GLY A 472 11.25 1.64 -3.13
C GLY A 472 10.59 2.79 -2.37
N THR A 473 10.85 2.91 -1.07
CA THR A 473 10.43 4.11 -0.34
C THR A 473 10.99 5.30 -1.09
N ALA A 474 10.11 6.09 -1.72
CA ALA A 474 10.48 7.42 -2.17
C ALA A 474 10.91 8.15 -0.90
N LYS A 475 12.22 8.25 -0.69
CA LYS A 475 12.78 9.26 0.18
C LYS A 475 12.64 10.56 -0.58
N ASP A 476 11.64 11.33 -0.20
CA ASP A 476 11.75 12.78 -0.06
C ASP A 476 11.08 13.17 1.26
#